data_AF-A0A3D0JF99-F1
#
_entry.id   AF-A0A3D0JF99-F1
#
_cell.length_a   1.000
_cell.length_b   1.000
_cell.length_c   1.000
_cell.angle_alpha   90.00
_cell.angle_beta   90.00
_cell.angle_gamma   90.00
#
_symmetry.space_group_name_H-M   'P 1'
#
loop_
_entity.id
_entity.type
_entity.pdbx_description
1 polymer ?
#
loop_
_entity_poly.entity_id
_entity_poly.type
_entity_poly.pdbx_seq_one_letter_code
_entity_poly.pdbx_strand_id
1 'polypeptide(L)' 'MRLLALVSGGGTNLQAIIDRVADGTITNTEIVGVISNKPDAFALERAKKAGISTSVVSRKDHPDKEEFNKA' A
#
# COMPACT_ATOMS: atom_id res chain seq x y z
N MET A 1 4.30 -4.10 15.42
CA MET A 1 3.12 -3.34 14.94
C MET A 1 2.86 -3.72 13.49
N ARG A 2 1.59 -3.96 13.09
CA ARG A 2 1.23 -4.29 11.71
C ARG A 2 0.75 -3.03 10.98
N LEU A 3 1.36 -2.70 9.85
CA LEU A 3 1.09 -1.50 9.06
C LEU A 3 0.50 -1.87 7.69
N LEU A 4 -0.60 -1.22 7.33
CA LEU A 4 -1.19 -1.28 6.00
C LEU A 4 -1.12 0.12 5.37
N ALA A 5 -0.56 0.22 4.17
CA ALA A 5 -0.38 1.51 3.50
C ALA A 5 -1.44 1.73 2.42
N LEU A 6 -2.12 2.89 2.46
CA LEU A 6 -3.03 3.34 1.41
C LEU A 6 -2.28 4.27 0.44
N VAL A 7 -2.35 3.98 -0.86
CA VAL A 7 -1.61 4.72 -1.90
C VAL A 7 -2.51 5.12 -3.07
N SER A 8 -2.13 6.19 -3.77
CA SER A 8 -2.89 6.72 -4.92
C SER A 8 -2.02 7.15 -6.10
N GLY A 9 -0.72 6.82 -6.06
CA GLY A 9 0.27 7.27 -7.04
C GLY A 9 1.66 6.62 -6.87
N GLY A 10 2.73 7.41 -6.99
CA GLY A 10 4.11 6.92 -7.15
C GLY A 10 4.75 6.21 -5.94
N GLY A 11 4.21 6.40 -4.73
CA GLY A 11 4.63 5.65 -3.54
C GLY A 11 6.04 5.94 -3.03
N THR A 12 6.57 7.15 -3.19
CA THR A 12 7.91 7.51 -2.68
C THR A 12 8.01 7.42 -1.16
N ASN A 13 6.97 7.85 -0.43
CA ASN A 13 6.91 7.67 1.03
C ASN A 13 6.82 6.19 1.42
N LEU A 14 6.06 5.39 0.66
CA LEU A 14 6.01 3.94 0.85
C LEU A 14 7.41 3.33 0.70
N GLN A 15 8.16 3.72 -0.34
CA GLN A 15 9.53 3.25 -0.53
C GLN A 15 10.41 3.60 0.68
N ALA A 16 10.36 4.85 1.15
CA ALA A 16 11.16 5.26 2.30
C ALA A 16 10.84 4.43 3.55
N ILE A 17 9.56 4.10 3.80
CA ILE A 17 9.17 3.25 4.94
C ILE A 17 9.65 1.81 4.72
N ILE A 18 9.49 1.25 3.52
CA ILE A 18 10.02 -0.09 3.18
C ILE A 18 11.53 -0.14 3.45
N ASP A 19 12.27 0.85 2.97
CA ASP A 19 13.73 0.91 3.12
C ASP A 19 14.12 0.98 4.60
N ARG A 20 13.41 1.80 5.40
CA ARG A 20 13.65 1.94 6.85
C ARG A 20 13.25 0.71 7.67
N VAL A 21 12.27 -0.07 7.21
CA VAL A 21 11.93 -1.37 7.82
C VAL A 21 12.98 -2.40 7.45
N ALA A 22 13.41 -2.43 6.19
CA ALA A 22 14.42 -3.37 5.69
C ALA A 22 15.82 -3.13 6.28
N ASP A 23 16.21 -1.88 6.50
CA ASP A 23 17.51 -1.52 7.11
C ASP A 23 17.51 -1.59 8.64
N GLY A 24 16.37 -1.93 9.26
CA GLY A 24 16.26 -2.07 10.70
C GLY A 24 16.19 -0.74 11.47
N THR A 25 16.08 0.41 10.82
CA THR A 25 15.80 1.69 11.49
C THR A 25 14.44 1.64 12.19
N ILE A 26 13.45 1.03 11.53
CA ILE A 26 12.13 0.76 12.10
C ILE A 26 12.11 -0.71 12.52
N THR A 27 12.29 -0.96 13.82
CA THR A 27 12.51 -2.31 14.38
C THR A 27 11.24 -3.05 14.80
N ASN A 28 10.13 -2.36 15.04
CA ASN A 28 8.88 -2.96 15.56
C ASN A 28 7.70 -2.77 14.58
N THR A 29 7.96 -2.77 13.28
CA THR A 29 6.92 -2.61 12.25
C THR A 29 7.06 -3.65 11.17
N GLU A 30 5.94 -4.24 10.80
CA GLU A 30 5.78 -5.12 9.65
C GLU A 30 4.78 -4.48 8.70
N ILE A 31 5.17 -4.27 7.44
CA ILE A 31 4.26 -3.79 6.41
C ILE A 31 3.52 -5.01 5.86
N VAL A 32 2.26 -5.16 6.27
CA VAL A 32 1.47 -6.36 5.97
C VAL A 32 0.69 -6.23 4.67
N GLY A 33 0.55 -5.02 4.14
CA GLY A 33 -0.08 -4.83 2.85
C GLY A 33 -0.08 -3.40 2.35
N VAL A 34 -0.33 -3.26 1.05
CA VAL A 34 -0.52 -1.98 0.37
C VAL A 34 -1.81 -2.02 -0.44
N ILE A 35 -2.70 -1.07 -0.20
CA ILE A 35 -3.94 -0.92 -0.97
C ILE A 35 -3.86 0.34 -1.80
N SER A 36 -4.11 0.21 -3.10
CA SER A 36 -4.22 1.36 -4.00
C SER A 36 -5.65 1.59 -4.43
N ASN A 37 -6.04 2.85 -4.58
CA ASN A 37 -7.29 3.19 -5.26
C ASN A 37 -7.17 3.28 -6.80
N LYS A 38 -5.97 3.02 -7.33
CA LYS A 38 -5.65 3.03 -8.75
C LYS A 38 -4.85 1.78 -9.13
N PRO A 39 -5.25 1.05 -10.19
CA PRO A 39 -4.55 -0.17 -10.61
C PRO A 39 -3.16 0.10 -11.19
N ASP A 40 -2.92 1.29 -11.72
CA ASP A 40 -1.67 1.73 -12.36
C ASP A 40 -0.71 2.45 -11.38
N ALA A 41 -1.00 2.45 -10.08
CA ALA A 41 -0.15 3.08 -9.09
C ALA A 41 1.22 2.38 -9.00
N PHE A 42 2.29 3.12 -9.32
CA PHE A 42 3.67 2.60 -9.23
C PHE A 42 4.06 2.14 -7.82
N ALA A 43 3.38 2.62 -6.79
CA ALA A 43 3.50 2.12 -5.42
C ALA A 43 3.24 0.60 -5.29
N LEU A 44 2.33 0.03 -6.09
CA LEU A 44 2.04 -1.40 -6.08
C LEU A 44 3.25 -2.22 -6.55
N GLU A 45 3.95 -1.72 -7.59
CA GLU A 45 5.17 -2.36 -8.09
C GLU A 45 6.30 -2.32 -7.06
N ARG A 46 6.41 -1.24 -6.28
CA ARG A 46 7.35 -1.14 -5.17
C ARG A 46 7.04 -2.16 -4.06
N ALA A 47 5.78 -2.27 -3.69
CA ALA A 47 5.33 -3.23 -2.67
C ALA A 47 5.57 -4.69 -3.09
N LYS A 48 5.23 -5.04 -4.34
CA LYS A 48 5.50 -6.38 -4.91
C LYS A 48 6.99 -6.72 -4.89
N LYS A 49 7.86 -5.77 -5.29
CA LYS A 49 9.32 -5.95 -5.24
C LYS A 49 9.87 -6.19 -3.84
N ALA A 50 9.21 -5.62 -2.82
CA ALA A 50 9.55 -5.83 -1.42
C ALA A 50 8.89 -7.10 -0.81
N GLY A 51 8.15 -7.89 -1.60
CA GLY A 51 7.44 -9.08 -1.11
C GLY A 51 6.18 -8.78 -0.29
N ILE A 52 5.65 -7.56 -0.37
CA ILE A 52 4.49 -7.11 0.42
C ILE A 52 3.20 -7.38 -0.38
N SER A 53 2.16 -7.90 0.28
CA SER A 53 0.86 -8.14 -0.33
C SER A 53 0.23 -6.84 -0.84
N THR A 54 -0.34 -6.86 -2.04
CA THR A 54 -0.99 -5.69 -2.64
C THR A 54 -2.44 -5.95 -3.01
N SER A 55 -3.31 -4.98 -2.79
CA SER A 55 -4.70 -4.99 -3.27
C SER A 55 -5.03 -3.68 -4.00
N VAL A 56 -6.01 -3.73 -4.88
CA VAL A 56 -6.54 -2.57 -5.58
C VAL A 56 -8.04 -2.48 -5.33
N VAL A 57 -8.47 -1.35 -4.79
CA VAL A 57 -9.90 -1.05 -4.58
C VAL A 57 -10.22 0.16 -5.44
N SER A 58 -10.79 -0.07 -6.62
CA SER A 58 -11.09 1.01 -7.56
C SER A 58 -12.43 1.66 -7.22
N ARG A 59 -12.46 3.00 -7.15
CA ARG A 59 -13.72 3.75 -7.02
C ARG A 59 -14.67 3.56 -8.21
N LYS A 60 -14.15 3.15 -9.38
CA LYS A 60 -15.00 2.87 -10.55
C LYS A 60 -15.84 1.61 -10.37
N ASP A 61 -15.40 0.71 -9.51
CA ASP A 61 -16.06 -0.57 -9.26
C ASP A 61 -17.10 -0.45 -8.12
N HIS A 62 -17.12 0.70 -7.42
CA HIS A 62 -18.02 1.00 -6.32
C HIS A 62 -18.68 2.38 -6.53
N PRO A 63 -19.90 2.42 -7.10
CA PRO A 63 -20.62 3.68 -7.35
C PRO A 63 -20.99 4.41 -6.06
N ASP A 64 -21.06 3.71 -4.92
CA ASP A 64 -21.31 4.29 -3.61
C ASP A 64 -20.03 4.44 -2.77
N LYS A 65 -19.91 5.57 -2.07
CA LYS A 65 -18.76 5.91 -1.23
C LYS A 65 -18.71 5.07 0.05
N GLU A 66 -19.85 4.61 0.55
CA GLU A 66 -19.92 3.65 1.66
C GLU A 66 -19.49 2.25 1.23
N GLU A 67 -19.85 1.80 0.03
CA GLU A 67 -19.37 0.52 -0.51
C GLU A 67 -17.86 0.52 -0.71
N PHE A 68 -17.30 1.63 -1.22
CA PHE A 68 -15.86 1.81 -1.36
C PHE A 68 -15.09 1.71 -0.03
N ASN A 69 -15.70 2.15 1.09
CA ASN A 69 -15.06 2.07 2.40
C ASN A 69 -15.23 0.70 3.08
N LYS A 70 -16.16 -0.15 2.61
CA LYS A 70 -16.39 -1.51 3.13
C LYS A 70 -15.52 -2.57 2.45
N ALA A 71 -15.03 -2.28 1.24
CA ALA A 71 -14.13 -3.14 0.46
C ALA A 71 -12.68 -3.11 0.97
#